data_AF-A0A957JP46-F1
#
_entry.id   AF-A0A957JP46-F1
#
_cell.length_a   1.000
_cell.length_b   1.000
_cell.length_c   1.000
_cell.angle_alpha   90.00
_cell.angle_beta   90.00
_cell.angle_gamma   90.00
#
_symmetry.space_group_name_H-M   'P 1'
#
loop_
_entity.id
_entity.type
_entity.pdbx_description
1 polymer ?
#
loop_
_entity_poly.entity_id
_entity_poly.type
_entity_poly.pdbx_seq_one_letter_code
_entity_poly.pdbx_strand_id
1 'polypeptide(L)'
;MRQNKIRKIWAEGKAVVNGWLQIPSSIAAEAMAHVGYDSLTIDMQHGPVDYVTAVPMLQAISTTDTVPLARVPWNEPGIIMKMLDAGCYGIICPMINSRAEAEQFVGACRYWPHGYRSHGPNRVTYYAGDDYGAHADEEILTIAMIETQQALDNLDAILSTPQLDAV
;
A
#
# COMPACT_ATOMS: atom_id res chain seq x y z
N MET A 1 -2.54 17.26 1.32
CA MET A 1 -2.30 15.83 1.09
C MET A 1 -3.30 15.42 0.05
N ARG A 2 -2.88 14.75 -1.02
CA ARG A 2 -3.83 14.18 -1.99
C ARG A 2 -4.65 13.11 -1.28
N GLN A 3 -5.98 13.23 -1.35
CA GLN A 3 -6.87 12.26 -0.71
C GLN A 3 -6.80 10.91 -1.42
N ASN A 4 -6.89 9.84 -0.65
CA ASN A 4 -6.91 8.49 -1.17
C ASN A 4 -8.32 8.16 -1.71
N LYS A 5 -8.44 8.11 -3.04
CA LYS A 5 -9.71 7.82 -3.74
C LYS A 5 -10.36 6.51 -3.28
N ILE A 6 -9.57 5.50 -2.89
CA ILE A 6 -10.09 4.22 -2.37
C ILE A 6 -10.92 4.44 -1.10
N ARG A 7 -10.42 5.25 -0.16
CA ARG A 7 -11.14 5.56 1.10
C ARG A 7 -12.51 6.20 0.81
N LYS A 8 -12.56 7.12 -0.17
CA LYS A 8 -13.82 7.73 -0.60
C LYS A 8 -14.79 6.71 -1.18
N ILE A 9 -14.33 5.82 -2.06
CA ILE A 9 -15.17 4.76 -2.65
C ILE A 9 -15.74 3.85 -1.57
N TRP A 10 -14.91 3.41 -0.61
CA TRP A 10 -15.34 2.57 0.50
C TRP A 10 -16.31 3.29 1.44
N ALA A 11 -16.12 4.58 1.72
CA ALA A 11 -17.05 5.39 2.52
C ALA A 11 -18.44 5.50 1.86
N GLU A 12 -18.52 5.41 0.54
CA GLU A 12 -19.77 5.34 -0.22
C GLU A 12 -20.37 3.92 -0.30
N GLY A 13 -19.75 2.93 0.35
CA GLY A 13 -20.18 1.52 0.32
C GLY A 13 -19.98 0.84 -1.04
N LYS A 14 -19.10 1.38 -1.88
CA LYS A 14 -18.82 0.86 -3.22
C LYS A 14 -17.56 -0.02 -3.24
N ALA A 15 -17.49 -0.89 -4.24
CA ALA A 15 -16.31 -1.71 -4.51
C ALA A 15 -15.25 -0.92 -5.29
N VAL A 16 -13.98 -1.24 -5.04
CA VAL A 16 -12.81 -0.73 -5.78
C VAL A 16 -12.40 -1.77 -6.83
N VAL A 17 -12.21 -1.34 -8.08
CA VAL A 17 -11.67 -2.20 -9.13
C VAL A 17 -10.16 -2.04 -9.19
N ASN A 18 -9.43 -3.07 -8.75
CA ASN A 18 -7.97 -3.09 -8.71
C ASN A 18 -7.37 -3.93 -9.86
N GLY A 19 -6.36 -3.40 -10.55
CA GLY A 19 -5.53 -4.18 -11.47
C GLY A 19 -4.25 -4.67 -10.80
N TRP A 20 -3.83 -5.90 -11.09
CA TRP A 20 -2.63 -6.51 -10.51
C TRP A 20 -1.48 -6.54 -11.53
N LEU A 21 -0.34 -5.92 -11.21
CA LEU A 21 0.77 -5.75 -12.12
C LEU A 21 1.93 -6.67 -11.75
N GLN A 22 2.21 -7.66 -12.61
CA GLN A 22 3.36 -8.57 -12.48
C GLN A 22 4.39 -8.41 -13.60
N ILE A 23 4.08 -7.62 -14.63
CA ILE A 23 5.00 -7.34 -15.74
C ILE A 23 5.87 -6.14 -15.34
N PRO A 24 7.22 -6.28 -15.29
CA PRO A 24 8.13 -5.23 -14.84
C PRO A 24 8.33 -4.17 -15.94
N SER A 25 7.29 -3.37 -16.20
CA SER A 25 7.27 -2.38 -17.28
C SER A 25 6.48 -1.14 -16.87
N SER A 26 7.16 0.01 -16.87
CA SER A 26 6.51 1.31 -16.65
C SER A 26 5.53 1.66 -17.76
N ILE A 27 5.81 1.28 -19.01
CA ILE A 27 4.90 1.49 -20.15
C ILE A 27 3.60 0.72 -19.95
N ALA A 28 3.69 -0.53 -19.49
CA ALA A 28 2.49 -1.33 -19.20
C ALA A 28 1.70 -0.75 -18.02
N ALA A 29 2.38 -0.31 -16.96
CA ALA A 29 1.75 0.35 -15.82
C ALA A 29 1.05 1.66 -16.23
N GLU A 30 1.68 2.48 -17.07
CA GLU A 30 1.11 3.72 -17.62
C GLU A 30 -0.16 3.43 -18.43
N ALA A 31 -0.08 2.49 -19.37
CA ALA A 31 -1.22 2.10 -20.19
C ALA A 31 -2.40 1.65 -19.30
N MET A 32 -2.14 0.79 -18.31
CA MET A 32 -3.15 0.32 -17.36
C MET A 32 -3.75 1.46 -16.53
N ALA A 33 -2.95 2.43 -16.11
CA ALA A 33 -3.40 3.58 -15.32
C ALA A 33 -4.37 4.49 -16.08
N HIS A 34 -4.34 4.46 -17.42
CA HIS A 34 -5.27 5.19 -18.29
C HIS A 34 -6.55 4.43 -18.66
N VAL A 35 -6.65 3.13 -18.34
CA VAL A 35 -7.83 2.30 -18.68
C VAL A 35 -9.05 2.62 -17.80
N GLY A 36 -8.84 3.16 -16.60
CA GLY A 36 -9.91 3.52 -15.66
C GLY A 36 -10.07 2.57 -14.47
N TYR A 37 -9.01 1.86 -14.08
CA TYR A 37 -8.96 1.18 -12.77
C TYR A 37 -9.03 2.20 -11.62
N ASP A 38 -9.58 1.80 -10.49
CA ASP A 38 -9.56 2.64 -9.29
C ASP A 38 -8.18 2.62 -8.63
N SER A 39 -7.52 1.46 -8.68
CA SER A 39 -6.17 1.26 -8.16
C SER A 39 -5.38 0.26 -8.99
N LEU A 40 -4.05 0.33 -8.87
CA LEU A 40 -3.14 -0.66 -9.42
C LEU A 40 -2.16 -1.11 -8.34
N THR A 41 -2.05 -2.43 -8.16
CA THR A 41 -1.08 -3.04 -7.25
C THR A 41 0.14 -3.49 -8.03
N ILE A 42 1.31 -2.97 -7.66
CA ILE A 42 2.60 -3.54 -8.07
C ILE A 42 2.91 -4.73 -7.18
N ASP A 43 3.06 -5.91 -7.79
CA ASP A 43 3.36 -7.13 -7.07
C ASP A 43 4.86 -7.34 -6.91
N MET A 44 5.36 -7.25 -5.69
CA MET A 44 6.77 -7.49 -5.39
C MET A 44 7.00 -8.79 -4.59
N GLN A 45 5.93 -9.53 -4.26
CA GLN A 45 6.06 -10.82 -3.59
C GLN A 45 6.27 -11.95 -4.61
N HIS A 46 5.58 -11.87 -5.74
CA HIS A 46 5.68 -12.85 -6.80
C HIS A 46 6.04 -12.17 -8.12
N GLY A 47 6.94 -12.82 -8.85
CA GLY A 47 7.41 -12.32 -10.13
C GLY A 47 8.69 -11.49 -10.02
N PRO A 48 9.06 -10.80 -11.12
CA PRO A 48 10.39 -10.21 -11.28
C PRO A 48 10.47 -8.73 -10.88
N VAL A 49 9.39 -8.13 -10.33
CA VAL A 49 9.40 -6.71 -9.99
C VAL A 49 10.16 -6.47 -8.69
N ASP A 50 11.31 -5.82 -8.80
CA ASP A 50 12.09 -5.35 -7.65
C ASP A 50 11.83 -3.86 -7.38
N TYR A 51 12.49 -3.31 -6.34
CA TYR A 51 12.32 -1.91 -5.97
C TYR A 51 12.72 -0.95 -7.09
N VAL A 52 13.82 -1.22 -7.79
CA VAL A 52 14.34 -0.35 -8.86
C VAL A 52 13.36 -0.27 -10.03
N THR A 53 12.69 -1.39 -10.33
CA THR A 53 11.67 -1.47 -11.38
C THR A 53 10.33 -0.90 -10.92
N ALA A 54 9.95 -1.07 -9.65
CA ALA A 54 8.70 -0.56 -9.11
C ALA A 54 8.66 0.98 -9.12
N VAL A 55 9.78 1.67 -8.88
CA VAL A 55 9.83 3.15 -8.85
C VAL A 55 9.33 3.81 -10.15
N PRO A 56 9.82 3.48 -11.36
CA PRO A 56 9.30 4.05 -12.59
C PRO A 56 7.85 3.61 -12.91
N MET A 57 7.42 2.42 -12.46
CA MET A 57 6.01 2.02 -12.55
C MET A 57 5.12 2.91 -11.68
N LEU A 58 5.55 3.22 -10.45
CA LEU A 58 4.86 4.17 -9.58
C LEU A 58 4.83 5.57 -10.19
N GLN A 59 5.93 6.03 -10.82
CA GLN A 59 5.98 7.29 -11.58
C GLN A 59 4.90 7.35 -12.65
N ALA A 60 4.78 6.29 -13.46
CA ALA A 60 3.73 6.20 -14.46
C ALA A 60 2.32 6.26 -13.86
N ILE A 61 2.03 5.48 -12.81
CA ILE A 61 0.69 5.45 -12.21
C ILE A 61 0.33 6.81 -11.59
N SER A 62 1.31 7.46 -10.95
CA SER A 62 1.14 8.73 -10.22
C SER A 62 0.74 9.93 -11.09
N THR A 63 0.83 9.83 -12.42
CA THR A 63 0.37 10.88 -13.35
C THR A 63 -1.14 10.88 -13.58
N THR A 64 -1.86 9.90 -13.01
CA THR A 64 -3.29 9.68 -13.23
C THR A 64 -4.09 9.77 -11.91
N ASP A 65 -5.40 9.47 -11.98
CA ASP A 65 -6.29 9.32 -10.82
C ASP A 65 -6.31 7.89 -10.23
N THR A 66 -5.58 6.97 -10.84
CA THR A 66 -5.45 5.59 -10.36
C THR A 66 -4.56 5.54 -9.13
N VAL A 67 -5.04 4.92 -8.04
CA VAL A 67 -4.29 4.87 -6.78
C VAL A 67 -3.16 3.83 -6.85
N PRO A 68 -1.89 4.21 -6.59
CA PRO A 68 -0.78 3.27 -6.59
C PRO A 68 -0.71 2.47 -5.29
N LEU A 69 -0.79 1.14 -5.39
CA LEU A 69 -0.60 0.19 -4.29
C LEU A 69 0.63 -0.68 -4.55
N ALA A 70 1.16 -1.31 -3.50
CA ALA A 70 2.14 -2.38 -3.67
C ALA A 70 1.85 -3.55 -2.72
N ARG A 71 2.01 -4.78 -3.24
CA ARG A 71 2.18 -5.95 -2.40
C ARG A 71 3.66 -6.12 -2.11
N VAL A 72 4.05 -5.97 -0.84
CA VAL A 72 5.45 -6.12 -0.42
C VAL A 72 5.86 -7.59 -0.36
N PRO A 73 7.17 -7.91 -0.46
CA PRO A 73 7.63 -9.31 -0.43
C PRO A 73 7.31 -10.03 0.88
N TRP A 74 7.37 -9.31 2.00
CA TRP A 74 7.11 -9.83 3.34
C TRP A 74 6.78 -8.69 4.31
N ASN A 75 6.38 -9.03 5.54
CA ASN A 75 6.22 -8.07 6.65
C ASN A 75 7.59 -7.58 7.16
N GLU A 76 8.29 -6.81 6.33
CA GLU A 76 9.61 -6.28 6.63
C GLU A 76 9.59 -4.74 6.60
N PRO A 77 9.82 -4.06 7.73
CA PRO A 77 9.73 -2.61 7.81
C PRO A 77 10.58 -1.85 6.78
N GLY A 78 11.78 -2.34 6.47
CA GLY A 78 12.70 -1.68 5.53
C GLY A 78 12.11 -1.48 4.13
N ILE A 79 11.52 -2.53 3.55
CA ILE A 79 10.91 -2.43 2.22
C ILE A 79 9.56 -1.71 2.26
N ILE A 80 8.77 -1.88 3.33
CA ILE A 80 7.49 -1.17 3.53
C ILE A 80 7.72 0.34 3.49
N MET A 81 8.66 0.86 4.29
CA MET A 81 8.95 2.30 4.36
C MET A 81 9.47 2.82 3.01
N LYS A 82 10.36 2.08 2.36
CA LYS A 82 10.87 2.44 1.02
C LYS A 82 9.77 2.55 -0.03
N MET A 83 8.81 1.61 -0.03
CA MET A 83 7.70 1.65 -0.99
C MET A 83 6.75 2.82 -0.73
N LEU A 84 6.49 3.14 0.54
CA LEU A 84 5.72 4.34 0.89
C LEU A 84 6.45 5.62 0.48
N ASP A 85 7.77 5.72 0.68
CA ASP A 85 8.57 6.87 0.24
C ASP A 85 8.68 6.95 -1.29
N ALA A 86 8.64 5.81 -1.98
CA ALA A 86 8.55 5.71 -3.43
C ALA A 86 7.17 6.12 -3.97
N GLY A 87 6.17 6.31 -3.12
CA GLY A 87 4.87 6.89 -3.48
C GLY A 87 3.70 5.91 -3.54
N CYS A 88 3.80 4.74 -2.94
CA CYS A 88 2.62 3.92 -2.66
C CYS A 88 1.66 4.64 -1.71
N TYR A 89 0.37 4.52 -2.01
CA TYR A 89 -0.74 5.01 -1.19
C TYR A 89 -1.44 3.91 -0.39
N GLY A 90 -0.94 2.69 -0.53
CA GLY A 90 -1.31 1.58 0.32
C GLY A 90 -0.36 0.41 0.13
N ILE A 91 -0.23 -0.38 1.19
CA ILE A 91 0.60 -1.57 1.22
C ILE A 91 -0.31 -2.78 1.48
N ILE A 92 -0.11 -3.81 0.67
CA ILE A 92 -0.66 -5.15 0.88
C ILE A 92 0.47 -6.00 1.45
N CYS A 93 0.29 -6.52 2.67
CA CYS A 93 1.28 -7.36 3.34
C CYS A 93 0.84 -8.82 3.34
N PRO A 94 1.64 -9.73 2.77
CA PRO A 94 1.28 -11.14 2.74
C PRO A 94 1.48 -11.81 4.10
N MET A 95 0.90 -13.01 4.25
CA MET A 95 1.25 -13.96 5.32
C MET A 95 1.14 -13.41 6.75
N ILE A 96 0.10 -12.62 7.04
CA ILE A 96 -0.19 -12.16 8.41
C ILE A 96 -0.96 -13.24 9.16
N ASN A 97 -0.36 -13.83 10.18
CA ASN A 97 -0.89 -14.98 10.92
C ASN A 97 -1.37 -14.63 12.33
N SER A 98 -1.05 -13.45 12.84
CA SER A 98 -1.42 -13.02 14.19
C SER A 98 -1.66 -11.52 14.30
N ARG A 99 -2.38 -11.11 15.35
CA ARG A 99 -2.57 -9.69 15.68
C ARG A 99 -1.24 -8.96 15.89
N ALA A 100 -0.25 -9.60 16.51
CA ALA A 100 1.06 -8.99 16.74
C ALA A 100 1.80 -8.69 15.41
N GLU A 101 1.70 -9.59 14.44
CA GLU A 101 2.24 -9.36 13.09
C GLU A 101 1.50 -8.23 12.37
N ALA A 102 0.17 -8.15 12.52
CA ALA A 102 -0.63 -7.06 11.99
C ALA A 102 -0.26 -5.71 12.62
N GLU A 103 -0.05 -5.64 13.94
CA GLU A 103 0.39 -4.44 14.67
C GLU A 103 1.79 -4.00 14.22
N GLN A 104 2.71 -4.94 13.98
CA GLN A 104 4.02 -4.64 13.39
C GLN A 104 3.87 -4.07 11.96
N PHE A 105 3.05 -4.71 11.12
CA PHE A 105 2.82 -4.24 9.76
C PHE A 105 2.24 -2.81 9.73
N VAL A 106 1.18 -2.56 10.51
CA VAL A 106 0.58 -1.23 10.63
C VAL A 106 1.58 -0.23 11.17
N GLY A 107 2.33 -0.58 12.23
CA GLY A 107 3.34 0.29 12.82
C GLY A 107 4.45 0.70 11.85
N ALA A 108 4.84 -0.17 10.92
CA ALA A 108 5.80 0.16 9.86
C ALA A 108 5.25 1.16 8.82
N CYS A 109 3.93 1.27 8.70
CA CYS A 109 3.25 2.18 7.77
C CYS A 109 2.90 3.54 8.38
N ARG A 110 2.98 3.69 9.71
CA ARG A 110 2.54 4.88 10.45
C ARG A 110 3.70 5.63 11.10
N TYR A 111 3.63 6.95 11.09
CA TYR A 111 4.59 7.79 11.82
C TYR A 111 4.31 7.77 13.33
N TRP A 112 5.26 8.27 14.12
CA TRP A 112 5.03 8.52 15.55
C TRP A 112 3.88 9.53 15.71
N PRO A 113 2.93 9.34 16.66
CA PRO A 113 2.92 8.36 17.76
C PRO A 113 2.23 7.03 17.45
N HIS A 114 1.65 6.86 16.26
CA HIS A 114 0.84 5.68 15.92
C HIS A 114 1.66 4.48 15.44
N GLY A 115 2.90 4.71 15.02
CA GLY A 115 3.82 3.68 14.59
C GLY A 115 5.28 4.09 14.75
N TYR A 116 6.13 3.45 13.96
CA TYR A 116 7.58 3.57 14.02
C TYR A 116 8.21 3.79 12.64
N ARG A 117 7.43 4.21 11.65
CA ARG A 117 7.96 4.63 10.34
C ARG A 117 9.00 5.73 10.52
N SER A 118 10.18 5.52 9.95
CA SER A 118 11.21 6.56 9.91
C SER A 118 10.77 7.73 9.02
N HIS A 119 10.96 8.95 9.50
CA HIS A 119 10.60 10.15 8.75
C HIS A 119 11.68 10.53 7.74
N GLY A 120 11.37 10.36 6.46
CA GLY A 120 12.21 10.77 5.33
C GLY A 120 11.47 10.69 3.99
N PRO A 121 10.24 11.23 3.88
CA PRO A 121 9.47 11.14 2.65
C PRO A 121 10.27 11.82 1.52
N ASN A 122 10.47 11.10 0.43
CA ASN A 122 11.21 11.58 -0.74
C ASN A 122 10.25 11.77 -1.90
N ARG A 123 10.19 10.82 -2.84
CA ARG A 123 9.38 10.94 -4.06
C ARG A 123 7.89 11.13 -3.77
N VAL A 124 7.37 10.52 -2.70
CA VAL A 124 5.94 10.54 -2.37
C VAL A 124 5.35 11.95 -2.30
N THR A 125 6.11 12.97 -1.88
CA THR A 125 5.62 14.36 -1.79
C THR A 125 5.24 14.95 -3.15
N TYR A 126 5.88 14.52 -4.24
CA TYR A 126 5.51 14.97 -5.60
C TYR A 126 4.12 14.50 -6.05
N TYR A 127 3.67 13.36 -5.53
CA TYR A 127 2.32 12.85 -5.79
C TYR A 127 1.33 13.29 -4.70
N ALA A 128 1.81 13.39 -3.47
CA ALA A 128 0.98 13.54 -2.29
C ALA A 128 0.79 14.97 -1.79
N GLY A 129 1.69 15.88 -2.13
CA GLY A 129 1.76 17.22 -1.58
C GLY A 129 2.74 17.34 -0.41
N ASP A 130 3.14 18.58 -0.14
CA ASP A 130 4.19 18.94 0.83
C ASP A 130 3.78 18.68 2.29
N ASP A 131 2.47 18.62 2.56
CA ASP A 131 1.88 18.32 3.87
C ASP A 131 1.74 16.80 4.13
N TYR A 132 2.38 15.95 3.33
CA TYR A 132 2.39 14.48 3.48
C TYR A 132 2.71 14.03 4.90
N GLY A 133 3.78 14.56 5.51
CA GLY A 133 4.24 14.11 6.82
C GLY A 133 3.21 14.28 7.94
N ALA A 134 2.31 15.26 7.82
CA ALA A 134 1.28 15.52 8.81
C ALA A 134 0.02 14.65 8.62
N HIS A 135 -0.26 14.21 7.38
CA HIS A 135 -1.53 13.58 7.00
C HIS A 135 -1.39 12.14 6.48
N ALA A 136 -0.16 11.62 6.34
CA ALA A 136 0.07 10.29 5.76
C ALA A 136 -0.68 9.18 6.51
N ASP A 137 -0.73 9.23 7.84
CA ASP A 137 -1.40 8.22 8.67
C ASP A 137 -2.90 8.10 8.37
N GLU A 138 -3.53 9.19 7.90
CA GLU A 138 -4.97 9.24 7.56
C GLU A 138 -5.25 8.65 6.18
N GLU A 139 -4.27 8.67 5.27
CA GLU A 139 -4.48 8.37 3.84
C GLU A 139 -3.82 7.07 3.38
N ILE A 140 -2.74 6.62 4.04
CA ILE A 140 -2.04 5.39 3.67
C ILE A 140 -2.85 4.16 4.09
N LEU A 141 -3.18 3.30 3.13
CA LEU A 141 -3.89 2.05 3.39
C LEU A 141 -2.95 0.93 3.87
N THR A 142 -3.41 0.14 4.82
CA THR A 142 -2.76 -1.10 5.27
C THR A 142 -3.72 -2.26 5.06
N ILE A 143 -3.29 -3.23 4.26
CA ILE A 143 -4.12 -4.37 3.84
C ILE A 143 -3.34 -5.65 4.18
N ALA A 144 -3.87 -6.49 5.07
CA ALA A 144 -3.22 -7.74 5.44
C ALA A 144 -3.81 -8.90 4.63
N MET A 145 -2.98 -9.83 4.14
CA MET A 145 -3.51 -11.04 3.49
C MET A 145 -3.61 -12.19 4.50
N ILE A 146 -4.78 -12.82 4.54
CA ILE A 146 -5.10 -14.01 5.34
C ILE A 146 -4.99 -15.24 4.45
N GLU A 147 -3.87 -15.96 4.57
CA GLU A 147 -3.50 -17.00 3.59
C GLU A 147 -3.14 -18.36 4.22
N THR A 148 -3.28 -18.49 5.54
CA THR A 148 -2.97 -19.73 6.26
C THR A 148 -4.12 -20.13 7.19
N GLN A 149 -4.11 -21.39 7.63
CA GLN A 149 -5.05 -21.86 8.65
C GLN A 149 -4.88 -21.08 9.96
N GLN A 150 -3.64 -20.81 10.38
CA GLN A 150 -3.37 -20.04 11.59
C GLN A 150 -3.94 -18.62 11.50
N ALA A 151 -3.82 -17.97 10.33
CA ALA A 151 -4.38 -16.65 10.09
C ALA A 151 -5.92 -16.67 10.20
N LEU A 152 -6.56 -17.72 9.67
CA LEU A 152 -8.00 -17.92 9.78
C LEU A 152 -8.45 -18.17 11.23
N ASP A 153 -7.71 -19.00 11.97
CA ASP A 153 -7.99 -19.28 13.39
C ASP A 153 -7.86 -18.02 14.27
N ASN A 154 -6.97 -17.09 13.87
CA ASN A 154 -6.72 -15.82 14.54
C ASN A 154 -7.45 -14.62 13.91
N LEU A 155 -8.40 -14.84 12.98
CA LEU A 155 -8.96 -13.78 12.14
C LEU A 155 -9.55 -12.62 12.95
N ASP A 156 -10.38 -12.91 13.95
CA ASP A 156 -11.00 -11.86 14.78
C ASP A 156 -9.95 -11.00 15.52
N ALA A 157 -8.85 -11.63 15.97
CA ALA A 157 -7.76 -10.91 16.61
C ALA A 157 -7.03 -10.01 15.61
N ILE A 158 -6.78 -10.48 14.39
CA ILE A 158 -6.16 -9.69 13.31
C ILE A 158 -7.07 -8.51 12.94
N LEU A 159 -8.38 -8.76 12.73
CA LEU A 159 -9.37 -7.74 12.40
C LEU A 159 -9.51 -6.65 13.47
N SER A 160 -9.25 -6.99 14.74
CA SER A 160 -9.27 -6.01 15.85
C SER A 160 -8.07 -5.06 15.88
N THR A 161 -7.11 -5.20 14.96
CA THR A 161 -5.90 -4.37 14.91
C THR A 161 -6.24 -2.93 14.53
N PRO A 162 -5.95 -1.93 15.38
CA PRO A 162 -6.22 -0.54 15.05
C PRO A 162 -5.53 -0.10 13.77
N GLN A 163 -6.24 0.66 12.93
CA GLN A 163 -5.76 1.20 11.65
C GLN A 163 -5.36 0.15 10.59
N LEU A 164 -5.66 -1.14 10.79
CA LEU A 164 -5.69 -2.10 9.70
C LEU A 164 -6.95 -1.84 8.86
N ASP A 165 -6.77 -1.46 7.60
CA ASP A 165 -7.87 -0.92 6.78
C ASP A 165 -8.68 -2.02 6.07
N ALA A 166 -8.03 -3.15 5.71
CA ALA A 166 -8.69 -4.29 5.07
C ALA A 166 -7.93 -5.61 5.28
N VAL A 167 -8.63 -6.72 5.06
CA VAL A 167 -8.08 -8.08 4.93
C VAL A 167 -8.53 -8.73 3.62
#